data_AF-A0A2V9YXI6-F1
#
_entry.id   AF-A0A2V9YXI6-F1
#
_cell.length_a   1.000
_cell.length_b   1.000
_cell.length_c   1.000
_cell.angle_alpha   90.00
_cell.angle_beta   90.00
_cell.angle_gamma   90.00
#
_symmetry.space_group_name_H-M   'P 1'
#
loop_
_entity.id
_entity.type
_entity.pdbx_description
1 polymer ?
#
loop_
_entity_poly.entity_id
_entity_poly.type
_entity_poly.pdbx_seq_one_letter_code
_entity_poly.pdbx_strand_id
1 'polypeptide(L)'
;MVMELSVLSEWIPEQMEPGTLFVLENAGDMGESEDPYWAVLACPECGTLGLITRKQIAGLVAVICGSEKCSAQYFIRDNDIVARKPC
;
A
#
# COMPACT_ATOMS: atom_id res chain seq x y z
N MET A 1 -22.33 -24.60 8.43
CA MET A 1 -21.32 -24.58 7.35
C MET A 1 -20.09 -23.93 7.95
N VAL A 2 -19.03 -24.70 8.21
CA VAL A 2 -17.80 -24.17 8.84
C VAL A 2 -16.82 -23.91 7.69
N MET A 3 -16.45 -22.65 7.49
CA MET A 3 -15.50 -22.25 6.45
C MET A 3 -14.08 -22.39 7.03
N GLU A 4 -13.23 -23.16 6.38
CA GLU A 4 -11.84 -23.35 6.81
C GLU A 4 -11.03 -22.07 6.51
N LEU A 5 -10.21 -21.64 7.47
CA LEU A 5 -9.42 -20.42 7.41
C LEU A 5 -8.13 -20.69 6.62
N SER A 6 -8.06 -20.26 5.35
CA SER A 6 -6.83 -20.35 4.54
C SER A 6 -5.86 -19.23 4.93
N VAL A 7 -4.82 -19.57 5.69
CA VAL A 7 -3.72 -18.66 6.00
C VAL A 7 -2.70 -18.74 4.87
N LEU A 8 -2.51 -17.65 4.13
CA LEU A 8 -1.54 -17.55 3.04
C LEU A 8 -0.22 -16.97 3.55
N SER A 9 0.86 -17.74 3.40
CA SER A 9 2.22 -17.39 3.84
C SER A 9 3.06 -16.69 2.76
N GLU A 10 2.51 -16.47 1.56
CA GLU A 10 3.25 -15.92 0.41
C GLU A 10 2.40 -14.90 -0.36
N TRP A 11 3.06 -13.90 -0.94
CA TRP A 11 2.42 -12.85 -1.74
C TRP A 11 1.78 -13.44 -3.00
N ILE A 12 0.45 -13.42 -3.08
CA ILE A 12 -0.32 -13.76 -4.30
C ILE A 12 -0.95 -12.47 -4.86
N PRO A 13 -0.37 -11.87 -5.92
CA PRO A 13 -0.85 -10.62 -6.52
C PRO A 13 -2.33 -10.65 -6.95
N GLU A 14 -2.86 -11.83 -7.29
CA GLU A 14 -4.24 -12.03 -7.78
C GLU A 14 -5.32 -11.80 -6.71
N GLN A 15 -4.95 -11.71 -5.43
CA GLN A 15 -5.89 -11.48 -4.33
C GLN A 15 -5.84 -10.04 -3.77
N MET A 16 -5.02 -9.16 -4.34
CA MET A 16 -4.94 -7.76 -3.88
C MET A 16 -6.07 -6.95 -4.50
N GLU A 17 -7.16 -6.78 -3.75
CA GLU A 17 -8.23 -5.85 -4.11
C GLU A 17 -7.74 -4.39 -3.94
N PRO A 18 -8.29 -3.42 -4.70
CA PRO A 18 -7.99 -1.99 -4.52
C PRO A 18 -8.12 -1.56 -3.06
N GLY A 19 -7.06 -0.96 -2.49
CA GLY A 19 -6.98 -0.59 -1.08
C GLY A 19 -6.28 -1.62 -0.18
N THR A 20 -5.90 -2.78 -0.71
CA THR A 20 -5.14 -3.80 0.04
C THR A 20 -3.68 -3.39 0.20
N LEU A 21 -3.18 -3.46 1.44
CA LEU A 21 -1.79 -3.21 1.81
C LEU A 21 -1.13 -4.53 2.21
N PHE A 22 0.03 -4.82 1.61
CA PHE A 22 0.85 -5.98 1.94
C PHE A 22 2.20 -5.51 2.48
N VAL A 23 2.47 -5.79 3.75
CA VAL A 23 3.75 -5.44 4.39
C VAL A 23 4.82 -6.42 3.95
N LEU A 24 5.96 -5.92 3.49
CA LEU A 24 7.08 -6.76 3.10
C LEU A 24 7.75 -7.33 4.36
N GLU A 25 7.99 -8.65 4.40
CA GLU A 25 8.62 -9.32 5.55
C GLU A 25 10.06 -8.83 5.80
N ASN A 26 10.74 -8.32 4.76
CA ASN A 26 12.07 -7.70 4.84
C ASN A 26 12.01 -6.16 4.84
N ALA A 27 11.00 -5.58 5.50
CA ALA A 27 10.86 -4.14 5.63
C ALA A 27 12.12 -3.53 6.28
N GLY A 28 12.98 -2.90 5.47
CA GLY A 28 14.23 -2.28 5.92
C GLY A 28 15.48 -2.58 5.08
N ASP A 29 15.50 -3.66 4.28
CA ASP A 29 16.67 -4.04 3.47
C ASP A 29 16.67 -3.49 2.02
N MET A 30 15.53 -2.98 1.55
CA MET A 30 15.37 -2.44 0.18
C MET A 30 14.80 -1.01 0.21
N GLY A 31 15.56 -0.02 -0.28
CA GLY A 31 15.16 1.39 -0.42
C GLY A 31 16.27 2.36 -0.02
N GLU A 32 15.97 3.66 0.10
CA GLU A 32 16.93 4.62 0.66
C GLU A 32 17.14 4.35 2.15
N SER A 33 18.39 4.47 2.63
CA SER A 33 18.74 4.20 4.04
C SER A 33 17.92 5.01 5.06
N GLU A 34 17.34 6.14 4.66
CA GLU A 34 16.51 7.00 5.51
C GLU A 34 14.99 6.79 5.34
N ASP A 35 14.54 6.14 4.26
CA ASP A 35 13.12 5.85 4.01
C ASP A 35 12.96 4.59 3.13
N PRO A 36 13.20 3.39 3.69
CA PRO A 36 13.11 2.14 2.94
C PRO A 36 11.68 1.84 2.49
N TYR A 37 11.56 1.02 1.45
CA TYR A 37 10.27 0.45 1.06
C TYR A 37 9.80 -0.50 2.15
N TRP A 38 8.53 -0.33 2.53
CA TRP A 38 7.95 -1.02 3.68
C TRP A 38 6.83 -1.98 3.27
N ALA A 39 6.05 -1.60 2.25
CA ALA A 39 4.90 -2.37 1.82
C ALA A 39 4.57 -2.16 0.34
N VAL A 40 3.71 -3.01 -0.19
CA VAL A 40 3.03 -2.86 -1.48
C VAL A 40 1.59 -2.46 -1.21
N LEU A 41 1.10 -1.43 -1.89
CA LEU A 41 -0.29 -0.98 -1.81
C LEU A 41 -0.94 -1.05 -3.17
N ALA A 42 -2.12 -1.66 -3.23
CA ALA A 42 -3.01 -1.52 -4.38
C ALA A 42 -3.74 -0.19 -4.28
N CYS A 43 -3.55 0.69 -5.26
CA CYS A 43 -4.22 1.99 -5.28
C CYS A 43 -5.75 1.79 -5.13
N PRO A 44 -6.39 2.51 -4.19
CA PRO A 44 -7.83 2.34 -3.92
C PRO A 44 -8.72 2.76 -5.11
N GLU A 45 -8.22 3.60 -6.01
CA GLU A 45 -9.01 4.06 -7.17
C GLU A 45 -8.84 3.18 -8.41
N CYS A 46 -7.61 2.79 -8.75
CA CYS A 46 -7.33 2.09 -10.01
C CYS A 46 -6.75 0.69 -9.86
N GLY A 47 -6.52 0.22 -8.63
CA GLY A 47 -5.94 -1.10 -8.34
C GLY A 47 -4.47 -1.26 -8.75
N THR A 48 -3.83 -0.22 -9.29
CA THR A 48 -2.41 -0.29 -9.65
C THR A 48 -1.56 -0.47 -8.40
N LEU A 49 -0.68 -1.47 -8.44
CA LEU A 49 0.24 -1.77 -7.35
C LEU A 49 1.37 -0.74 -7.31
N GLY A 50 1.64 -0.21 -6.12
CA GLY A 50 2.75 0.70 -5.87
C GLY A 50 3.51 0.30 -4.61
N LEU A 51 4.81 0.52 -4.61
CA LEU A 51 5.61 0.42 -3.40
C LEU A 51 5.39 1.65 -2.53
N ILE A 52 5.23 1.45 -1.23
CA ILE A 52 5.11 2.54 -0.26
C ILE A 52 6.25 2.52 0.75
N THR A 53 6.71 3.70 1.11
CA THR A 53 7.81 3.90 2.05
C THR A 53 7.32 3.97 3.49
N ARG A 54 8.25 3.93 4.44
CA ARG A 54 7.94 4.05 5.87
C ARG A 54 7.27 5.38 6.20
N LYS A 55 7.72 6.49 5.61
CA LYS A 55 7.10 7.82 5.83
C LYS A 55 5.67 7.88 5.29
N GLN A 56 5.38 7.18 4.19
CA GLN A 56 4.04 7.09 3.62
C GLN A 56 3.09 6.26 4.48
N ILE A 57 3.55 5.11 5.00
CA ILE A 57 2.78 4.32 5.99
C ILE A 57 2.50 5.11 7.27
N ALA A 58 3.50 5.87 7.74
CA ALA A 58 3.34 6.72 8.91
C ALA A 58 2.43 7.94 8.66
N GLY A 59 1.90 8.11 7.45
CA GLY A 59 1.03 9.23 7.10
C GLY A 59 1.73 10.59 7.03
N LEU A 60 3.06 10.61 7.06
CA LEU A 60 3.87 11.84 7.02
C LEU A 60 3.95 12.43 5.61
N VAL A 61 3.87 11.57 4.59
CA VAL A 61 3.94 11.92 3.18
C VAL A 61 2.76 11.29 2.46
N ALA A 62 2.20 12.00 1.47
CA ALA A 62 1.13 11.46 0.64
C ALA A 62 1.64 10.31 -0.24
N VAL A 63 0.82 9.28 -0.39
CA VAL A 63 1.01 8.27 -1.43
C VAL A 63 0.40 8.80 -2.72
N ILE A 64 1.17 8.72 -3.80
CA ILE A 64 0.76 9.10 -5.14
C ILE A 64 0.68 7.81 -5.96
N CYS A 65 -0.44 7.59 -6.66
CA CYS A 65 -0.53 6.45 -7.57
C CYS A 65 0.52 6.57 -8.69
N GLY A 66 1.27 5.49 -8.94
CA GLY A 66 2.26 5.42 -10.02
C GLY A 66 1.68 5.10 -11.41
N SER A 67 0.35 5.06 -11.56
CA SER A 67 -0.29 4.78 -12.85
C SER A 67 -0.27 6.01 -13.76
N GLU A 68 -0.05 5.81 -15.05
CA GLU A 68 -0.10 6.90 -16.04
C GLU A 68 -1.50 7.52 -16.18
N LYS A 69 -2.55 6.80 -15.76
CA LYS A 69 -3.95 7.21 -15.92
C LYS A 69 -4.66 7.52 -14.60
N CYS A 70 -3.98 7.37 -13.47
CA CYS A 70 -4.54 7.63 -12.15
C CYS A 70 -3.70 8.67 -11.42
N SER A 71 -4.31 9.81 -11.09
CA SER A 71 -3.70 10.90 -10.35
C SER A 71 -4.10 10.88 -8.87
N ALA A 72 -4.59 9.75 -8.36
CA ALA A 72 -5.03 9.62 -6.99
C ALA A 72 -3.87 9.90 -6.01
N GLN A 73 -4.17 10.75 -5.02
CA GLN A 73 -3.27 11.07 -3.93
C GLN A 73 -4.01 10.91 -2.62
N TYR A 74 -3.40 10.23 -1.66
CA TYR A 74 -4.03 9.94 -0.38
C TYR A 74 -3.00 9.79 0.73
N PHE A 75 -3.46 9.89 1.96
CA PHE A 75 -2.67 9.65 3.16
C PHE A 75 -3.13 8.35 3.79
N ILE A 76 -2.19 7.60 4.33
CA ILE A 76 -2.48 6.46 5.20
C ILE A 76 -2.53 7.01 6.63
N ARG A 77 -3.63 6.78 7.34
CA ARG A 77 -3.78 7.16 8.74
C ARG A 77 -4.23 5.94 9.51
N ASP A 78 -3.35 5.41 10.34
CA ASP A 78 -3.58 4.16 11.07
C ASP A 78 -3.94 3.01 10.11
N ASN A 79 -5.23 2.72 9.96
CA ASN A 79 -5.75 1.69 9.06
C ASN A 79 -6.73 2.24 7.99
N ASP A 80 -6.82 3.56 7.86
CA ASP A 80 -7.69 4.26 6.93
C ASP A 80 -6.89 4.91 5.81
N ILE A 81 -7.45 4.87 4.59
CA ILE A 81 -6.95 5.63 3.44
C ILE A 81 -7.80 6.89 3.29
N VAL A 82 -7.15 8.05 3.45
CA VAL A 82 -7.81 9.35 3.37
C VAL A 82 -7.39 10.08 2.10
N ALA A 83 -8.32 10.28 1.18
CA ALA A 83 -8.07 11.05 -0.03
C ALA A 83 -7.55 12.46 0.30
N ARG A 84 -6.50 12.88 -0.40
CA ARG A 84 -5.98 14.25 -0.28
C ARG A 84 -6.97 15.19 -0.95
N LYS A 85 -7.67 16.00 -0.15
CA LYS A 85 -8.56 17.02 -0.70
C LYS A 85 -7.75 18.03 -1.53
N PRO A 86 -8.20 18.41 -2.73
CA PRO A 86 -7.66 19.58 -3.42
C PRO A 86 -7.93 20.82 -2.56
N CYS A 87 -6.92 21.66 -2.38
CA CYS A 87 -7.03 22.94 -1.68
C CYS A 87 -7.87 23.94 -2.47
#